data_AF-A0A5N9EGH1-F1
#
_entry.id   AF-A0A5N9EGH1-F1
#
_cell.length_a   1.000
_cell.length_b   1.000
_cell.length_c   1.000
_cell.angle_alpha   90.00
_cell.angle_beta   90.00
_cell.angle_gamma   90.00
#
_symmetry.space_group_name_H-M   'P 1'
#
loop_
_entity.id
_entity.type
_entity.pdbx_description
1 polymer ?
#
loop_
_entity_poly.entity_id
_entity_poly.type
_entity_poly.pdbx_seq_one_letter_code
_entity_poly.pdbx_strand_id
1 'polypeptide(L)'
;MNIMKRRIYLTLSFFVISVLIGCTSSTSDSELNSDIENRGYSNPSRLVSAEWLKTNLEEDNIIVIDVRKAEDYAAGHIPGAVNLLAKTTFQADNENGVKGMLPSGDHIAALLSSVGVKPTDTIIIYDGI
;
A
#
# COMPACT_ATOMS: atom_id res chain seq x y z
N MET A 1 -9.86 17.87 57.01
CA MET A 1 -8.81 18.23 56.02
C MET A 1 -8.67 17.24 54.85
N ASN A 2 -9.69 16.42 54.51
CA ASN A 2 -9.55 15.34 53.50
C ASN A 2 -10.56 15.39 52.32
N ILE A 3 -11.50 16.33 52.34
CA ILE A 3 -12.56 16.42 51.31
C ILE A 3 -12.17 17.36 50.16
N MET A 4 -11.39 18.40 50.44
CA MET A 4 -10.96 19.40 49.45
C MET A 4 -9.84 18.88 48.54
N LYS A 5 -8.95 18.03 49.06
CA LYS A 5 -7.88 17.37 48.27
C LYS A 5 -8.45 16.38 47.25
N ARG A 6 -9.53 15.66 47.61
CA ARG A 6 -10.18 14.66 46.73
C ARG A 6 -10.90 15.29 45.53
N ARG A 7 -11.34 16.55 45.65
CA ARG A 7 -11.94 17.33 44.55
C ARG A 7 -10.89 17.91 43.59
N ILE A 8 -9.69 18.23 44.10
CA ILE A 8 -8.54 18.69 43.30
C ILE A 8 -7.95 17.55 42.46
N TYR A 9 -7.86 16.33 42.99
CA TYR A 9 -7.40 15.17 42.21
C TYR A 9 -8.38 14.72 41.12
N LEU A 10 -9.69 14.90 41.33
CA LEU A 10 -10.70 14.54 40.32
C LEU A 10 -10.71 15.47 39.11
N THR A 11 -10.47 16.78 39.31
CA THR A 11 -10.39 17.75 38.19
C THR A 11 -9.03 17.71 37.50
N LEU A 12 -7.94 17.44 38.22
CA LEU A 12 -6.60 17.24 37.65
C LEU A 12 -6.52 15.95 36.81
N SER A 13 -7.29 14.92 37.16
CA SER A 13 -7.41 13.67 36.37
C SER A 13 -8.16 13.85 35.05
N PHE A 14 -9.00 14.89 34.91
CA PHE A 14 -9.75 15.16 33.68
C PHE A 14 -8.95 16.00 32.68
N PHE A 15 -8.02 16.83 33.15
CA PHE A 15 -7.22 17.73 32.32
C PHE A 15 -5.99 17.05 31.68
N VAL A 16 -5.54 15.92 32.24
CA VAL A 16 -4.42 15.13 31.69
C VAL A 16 -4.86 14.24 30.52
N ILE A 17 -6.14 13.90 30.43
CA ILE A 17 -6.68 13.05 29.34
C ILE A 17 -6.79 13.81 28.01
N SER A 18 -6.96 15.14 28.05
CA SER A 18 -7.02 15.98 26.84
C SER A 18 -5.67 16.23 26.15
N VAL A 19 -4.54 15.90 26.79
CA VAL A 19 -3.18 16.16 26.26
C VAL A 19 -2.66 14.99 25.41
N LEU A 20 -3.30 13.81 25.44
CA LEU A 20 -2.88 12.64 24.65
C LEU A 20 -3.44 12.60 23.21
N ILE A 21 -4.19 13.61 22.77
CA ILE A 21 -4.77 13.69 21.41
C ILE A 21 -3.84 14.46 20.44
N GLY A 22 -2.79 15.11 20.95
CA GLY A 22 -2.06 16.14 20.21
C GLY A 22 -0.71 15.72 19.62
N CYS A 23 -0.66 14.70 18.78
CA CYS A 23 0.41 14.53 17.78
C CYS A 23 -0.15 13.79 16.55
N THR A 24 -1.14 14.38 15.88
CA THR A 24 -1.41 14.06 14.49
C THR A 24 -0.55 14.99 13.64
N SER A 25 0.69 14.58 13.36
CA SER A 25 1.43 15.13 12.24
C SER A 25 0.85 14.50 10.98
N SER A 26 -0.34 14.97 10.60
CA SER A 26 -0.96 14.69 9.32
C SER A 26 -0.20 15.47 8.26
N THR A 27 0.93 14.94 7.79
CA THR A 27 1.36 15.21 6.41
C THR A 27 0.21 14.67 5.56
N SER A 28 -0.71 15.58 5.25
CA SER A 28 -2.04 15.21 4.77
C SER A 28 -1.90 14.49 3.43
N ASP A 29 -2.74 13.50 3.14
CA ASP A 29 -2.78 12.81 1.84
C ASP A 29 -2.79 13.80 0.65
N SER A 30 -3.27 15.02 0.88
CA SER A 30 -3.23 16.12 -0.09
C SER A 30 -1.82 16.58 -0.46
N GLU A 31 -0.87 16.59 0.48
CA GLU A 31 0.52 17.01 0.23
C GLU A 31 1.23 15.96 -0.63
N LEU A 32 1.13 14.67 -0.31
CA LEU A 32 1.76 13.60 -1.09
C LEU A 32 1.13 13.43 -2.48
N ASN A 33 -0.19 13.61 -2.60
CA ASN A 33 -0.84 13.62 -3.91
C ASN A 33 -0.40 14.84 -4.73
N SER A 34 -0.26 16.00 -4.08
CA SER A 34 0.30 17.20 -4.75
C SER A 34 1.75 16.98 -5.19
N ASP A 35 2.55 16.23 -4.42
CA ASP A 35 3.92 15.90 -4.80
C ASP A 35 3.97 15.05 -6.06
N ILE A 36 3.13 14.00 -6.17
CA ILE A 36 3.05 13.18 -7.39
C ILE A 36 2.63 14.02 -8.59
N GLU A 37 1.63 14.89 -8.44
CA GLU A 37 1.17 15.80 -9.48
C GLU A 37 2.27 16.77 -9.93
N ASN A 38 3.08 17.28 -9.00
CA ASN A 38 4.11 18.27 -9.26
C ASN A 38 5.43 17.69 -9.83
N ARG A 39 5.59 16.36 -9.85
CA ARG A 39 6.81 15.70 -10.38
C ARG A 39 6.92 15.69 -11.90
N GLY A 40 5.91 16.21 -12.62
CA GLY A 40 5.94 16.34 -14.08
C GLY A 40 5.69 15.04 -14.84
N TYR A 41 5.03 14.07 -14.20
CA TYR A 41 4.58 12.86 -14.88
C TYR A 41 3.52 13.17 -15.93
N SER A 42 3.58 12.51 -17.09
CA SER A 42 2.53 12.66 -18.13
C SER A 42 1.18 12.09 -17.68
N ASN A 43 1.18 11.17 -16.72
CA ASN A 43 -0.04 10.59 -16.16
C ASN A 43 0.14 10.29 -14.65
N PRO A 44 0.05 11.32 -13.79
CA PRO A 44 0.27 11.17 -12.35
C PRO A 44 -0.76 10.24 -11.68
N SER A 45 -1.96 10.08 -12.26
CA SER A 45 -2.99 9.19 -11.72
C SER A 45 -2.68 7.69 -11.86
N ARG A 46 -1.53 7.33 -12.46
CA ARG A 46 -1.01 5.95 -12.50
C ARG A 46 -0.07 5.63 -11.34
N LEU A 47 0.18 6.60 -10.46
CA LEU A 47 1.02 6.45 -9.28
C LEU A 47 0.18 6.74 -8.04
N VAL A 48 0.50 6.05 -6.96
CA VAL A 48 -0.07 6.29 -5.63
C VAL A 48 1.06 6.41 -4.62
N SER A 49 0.83 7.13 -3.54
CA SER A 49 1.79 7.23 -2.44
C SER A 49 1.64 6.03 -1.49
N ALA A 50 2.67 5.78 -0.67
CA ALA A 50 2.59 4.76 0.37
C ALA A 50 1.48 5.05 1.41
N GLU A 51 1.26 6.33 1.73
CA GLU A 51 0.19 6.72 2.66
C GLU A 51 -1.19 6.52 2.04
N TRP A 52 -1.37 6.85 0.75
CA TRP A 52 -2.62 6.55 0.04
C TRP A 52 -2.91 5.05 0.09
N LEU A 53 -1.93 4.21 -0.22
CA LEU A 53 -2.14 2.76 -0.20
C LEU A 53 -2.51 2.26 1.19
N LYS A 54 -1.82 2.74 2.23
CA LYS A 54 -2.10 2.39 3.63
C LYS A 54 -3.53 2.78 4.04
N THR A 55 -4.04 3.92 3.60
CA THR A 55 -5.40 4.38 3.87
C THR A 55 -6.48 3.58 3.13
N ASN A 56 -6.17 3.05 1.95
CA ASN A 56 -7.12 2.34 1.09
C ASN A 56 -6.92 0.80 1.11
N LEU A 57 -6.00 0.27 1.92
CA LEU A 57 -5.57 -1.14 1.86
C LEU A 57 -6.71 -2.15 2.11
N GLU A 58 -7.76 -1.73 2.82
CA GLU A 58 -8.90 -2.58 3.18
C GLU A 58 -10.06 -2.51 2.17
N GLU A 59 -9.94 -1.73 1.09
CA GLU A 59 -10.96 -1.65 0.05
C GLU A 59 -11.03 -2.96 -0.76
N ASP A 60 -12.23 -3.52 -0.90
CA ASP A 60 -12.47 -4.84 -1.51
C ASP A 60 -11.99 -4.96 -2.97
N ASN A 61 -11.84 -3.83 -3.67
CA ASN A 61 -11.42 -3.77 -5.07
C ASN A 61 -9.94 -3.38 -5.24
N ILE A 62 -9.14 -3.31 -4.17
CA ILE A 62 -7.70 -3.05 -4.26
C ILE A 62 -6.94 -4.36 -4.07
N ILE A 63 -6.14 -4.71 -5.08
CA ILE A 63 -5.24 -5.87 -5.02
C ILE A 63 -3.80 -5.38 -5.10
N VAL A 64 -3.02 -5.68 -4.05
CA VAL A 64 -1.60 -5.34 -4.00
C VAL A 64 -0.77 -6.52 -4.49
N ILE A 65 0.10 -6.29 -5.47
CA ILE A 65 0.98 -7.31 -6.06
C ILE A 65 2.44 -6.94 -5.78
N ASP A 66 3.12 -7.80 -5.04
CA ASP A 66 4.55 -7.76 -4.82
C ASP A 66 5.27 -8.56 -5.92
N VAL A 67 6.07 -7.88 -6.74
CA VAL A 67 6.77 -8.53 -7.87
C VAL A 67 8.20 -8.97 -7.59
N ARG A 68 8.63 -8.87 -6.32
CA ARG A 68 9.94 -9.33 -5.86
C ARG A 68 10.04 -10.85 -5.83
N LYS A 69 11.23 -11.35 -5.50
CA LYS A 69 11.45 -12.78 -5.29
C LYS A 69 10.70 -13.27 -4.06
N ALA A 70 10.35 -14.55 -4.05
CA ALA A 70 9.59 -15.17 -2.97
C ALA A 70 10.31 -15.05 -1.61
N GLU A 71 11.64 -15.06 -1.60
CA GLU A 71 12.43 -14.90 -0.38
C GLU A 71 12.29 -13.49 0.22
N ASP A 72 12.28 -12.46 -0.61
CA ASP A 72 12.12 -11.07 -0.17
C ASP A 72 10.69 -10.78 0.31
N TYR A 73 9.70 -11.36 -0.38
CA TYR A 73 8.32 -11.34 0.06
C TYR A 73 8.17 -12.04 1.42
N ALA A 74 8.74 -13.24 1.58
CA ALA A 74 8.65 -14.01 2.83
C ALA A 74 9.37 -13.31 4.01
N ALA A 75 10.44 -12.57 3.74
CA ALA A 75 11.13 -11.76 4.74
C ALA A 75 10.27 -10.59 5.28
N GLY A 76 9.33 -10.11 4.48
CA GLY A 76 8.36 -9.08 4.86
C GLY A 76 7.73 -8.42 3.63
N HIS A 77 6.42 -8.19 3.69
CA HIS A 77 5.63 -7.61 2.61
C HIS A 77 4.48 -6.76 3.16
N ILE A 78 3.84 -5.97 2.28
CA ILE A 78 2.64 -5.21 2.62
C ILE A 78 1.51 -6.20 2.99
N PRO A 79 0.81 -6.03 4.13
CA PRO A 79 -0.28 -6.93 4.51
C PRO A 79 -1.33 -7.09 3.40
N GLY A 80 -1.73 -8.34 3.12
CA GLY A 80 -2.71 -8.65 2.07
C GLY A 80 -2.15 -8.68 0.65
N ALA A 81 -0.88 -8.29 0.43
CA ALA A 81 -0.27 -8.39 -0.89
C ALA A 81 -0.12 -9.85 -1.33
N VAL A 82 -0.17 -10.10 -2.64
CA VAL A 82 0.13 -11.39 -3.25
C VAL A 82 1.48 -11.33 -3.96
N ASN A 83 2.27 -12.41 -3.91
CA ASN A 83 3.56 -12.46 -4.61
C ASN A 83 3.42 -13.02 -6.02
N LEU A 84 3.76 -12.21 -7.02
CA LEU A 84 3.86 -12.62 -8.42
C LEU A 84 5.18 -12.13 -9.00
N LEU A 85 6.19 -13.00 -9.00
CA LEU A 85 7.53 -12.64 -9.49
C LEU A 85 7.46 -12.03 -10.91
N ALA A 86 8.07 -10.86 -11.09
CA ALA A 86 8.03 -10.13 -12.37
C ALA A 86 8.50 -10.98 -13.55
N LYS A 87 9.57 -11.76 -13.34
CA LYS A 87 10.21 -12.57 -14.38
C LYS A 87 9.30 -13.67 -14.93
N THR A 88 8.46 -14.27 -14.10
CA THR A 88 7.56 -15.36 -14.54
C THR A 88 6.19 -14.83 -14.94
N THR A 89 5.81 -13.66 -14.43
CA THR A 89 4.47 -13.08 -14.62
C THR A 89 4.41 -12.18 -15.85
N PHE A 90 5.38 -11.28 -15.99
CA PHE A 90 5.36 -10.21 -17.01
C PHE A 90 6.46 -10.34 -18.05
N GLN A 91 7.28 -11.40 -17.98
CA GLN A 91 8.35 -11.64 -18.95
C GLN A 91 8.25 -13.05 -19.52
N ALA A 92 8.41 -13.14 -20.84
CA ALA A 92 8.58 -14.39 -21.56
C ALA A 92 10.00 -14.91 -21.32
N ASP A 93 10.11 -16.17 -20.88
CA ASP A 93 11.37 -16.92 -20.72
C ASP A 93 11.33 -18.24 -21.51
N ASN A 94 10.59 -18.24 -22.63
CA ASN A 94 10.41 -19.40 -23.50
C ASN A 94 11.74 -19.70 -24.20
N GLU A 95 12.10 -20.97 -24.35
CA GLU A 95 13.34 -21.40 -25.02
C GLU A 95 13.53 -20.81 -26.44
N ASN A 96 12.42 -20.48 -27.11
CA ASN A 96 12.41 -19.91 -28.47
C ASN A 96 12.02 -18.42 -28.51
N GLY A 97 11.80 -17.80 -27.34
CA GLY A 97 11.37 -16.40 -27.21
C GLY A 97 12.55 -15.45 -27.04
N VAL A 98 12.30 -14.16 -27.26
CA VAL A 98 13.26 -13.11 -26.90
C VAL A 98 13.09 -12.80 -25.41
N LYS A 99 14.13 -13.06 -24.62
CA LYS A 99 14.15 -12.78 -23.18
C LYS A 99 13.75 -11.34 -22.89
N GLY A 100 12.84 -11.16 -21.94
CA GLY A 100 12.37 -9.83 -21.51
C GLY A 100 11.22 -9.26 -22.35
N MET A 101 10.75 -9.98 -23.37
CA MET A 101 9.48 -9.65 -24.03
C MET A 101 8.30 -9.90 -23.11
N LEU A 102 7.20 -9.19 -23.35
CA LEU A 102 5.93 -9.50 -22.69
C LEU A 102 5.43 -10.89 -23.12
N PRO A 103 4.89 -11.70 -22.19
CA PRO A 103 4.17 -12.92 -22.53
C PRO A 103 2.81 -12.58 -23.19
N SER A 104 2.06 -13.60 -23.61
CA SER A 104 0.73 -13.39 -24.18
C SER A 104 -0.23 -12.78 -23.17
N GLY A 105 -1.26 -12.08 -23.66
CA GLY A 105 -2.33 -11.57 -22.81
C GLY A 105 -3.01 -12.68 -22.00
N ASP A 106 -3.22 -13.85 -22.60
CA ASP A 106 -3.82 -15.01 -21.92
C ASP A 106 -2.97 -15.52 -20.74
N HIS A 107 -1.64 -15.49 -20.88
CA HIS A 107 -0.73 -15.86 -19.78
C HIS A 107 -0.87 -14.90 -18.60
N ILE A 108 -0.84 -13.60 -18.88
CA ILE A 108 -0.99 -12.56 -17.84
C ILE A 108 -2.38 -12.65 -17.20
N ALA A 109 -3.43 -12.78 -18.01
CA ALA A 109 -4.80 -12.88 -17.54
C ALA A 109 -5.02 -14.11 -16.64
N ALA A 110 -4.45 -15.26 -17.01
CA ALA A 110 -4.53 -16.48 -16.22
C ALA A 110 -3.82 -16.32 -14.87
N LEU A 111 -2.62 -15.73 -14.84
CA LEU A 111 -1.89 -15.52 -13.59
C LEU A 111 -2.60 -14.53 -12.67
N LEU A 112 -3.05 -13.38 -13.19
CA LEU A 112 -3.84 -12.43 -12.40
C LEU A 112 -5.13 -13.07 -11.86
N SER A 113 -5.84 -13.83 -12.68
CA SER A 113 -7.05 -14.54 -12.25
C SER A 113 -6.77 -15.58 -11.16
N SER A 114 -5.61 -16.26 -11.21
CA SER A 114 -5.23 -17.27 -10.24
C SER A 114 -5.02 -16.72 -8.82
N VAL A 115 -4.74 -15.41 -8.70
CA VAL A 115 -4.61 -14.70 -7.42
C VAL A 115 -5.85 -13.88 -7.06
N GLY A 116 -6.97 -14.09 -7.77
CA GLY A 116 -8.27 -13.50 -7.44
C GLY A 116 -8.57 -12.14 -8.08
N VAL A 117 -7.69 -11.63 -8.94
CA VAL A 117 -7.91 -10.35 -9.64
C VAL A 117 -9.08 -10.48 -10.61
N LYS A 118 -9.96 -9.47 -10.56
CA LYS A 118 -11.10 -9.28 -11.47
C LYS A 118 -10.83 -8.08 -12.38
N PRO A 119 -11.51 -7.98 -13.54
CA PRO A 119 -11.36 -6.83 -14.45
C PRO A 119 -11.73 -5.47 -13.85
N THR A 120 -12.45 -5.45 -12.73
CA THR A 120 -12.89 -4.24 -12.02
C THR A 120 -11.94 -3.79 -10.92
N ASP A 121 -10.92 -4.59 -10.60
CA ASP A 121 -10.02 -4.31 -9.48
C ASP A 121 -8.99 -3.26 -9.88
N THR A 122 -8.59 -2.45 -8.89
CA THR A 122 -7.44 -1.57 -8.98
C THR A 122 -6.22 -2.35 -8.50
N ILE A 123 -5.28 -2.60 -9.42
CA ILE A 123 -4.05 -3.33 -9.13
C ILE A 123 -2.94 -2.34 -8.77
N ILE A 124 -2.37 -2.49 -7.58
CA ILE A 124 -1.20 -1.73 -7.13
C ILE A 124 0.01 -2.66 -7.16
N ILE A 125 0.99 -2.34 -8.00
CA ILE A 125 2.21 -3.15 -8.16
C ILE A 125 3.38 -2.43 -7.48
N TYR A 126 4.18 -3.16 -6.71
CA TYR A 126 5.42 -2.64 -6.14
C TYR A 126 6.55 -3.66 -6.22
N ASP A 127 7.79 -3.15 -6.23
CA ASP A 127 9.02 -3.92 -6.21
C ASP A 127 9.91 -3.54 -5.01
N GLY A 128 11.17 -4.00 -5.04
CA GLY A 128 12.20 -3.63 -4.09
C GLY A 128 13.19 -2.68 -4.73
N ILE A 129 13.88 -1.90 -3.88
CA ILE A 129 15.01 -1.07 -4.28
C ILE A 129 16.26 -1.94 -4.43
#